data_AF-A0A7J3X7E6-F1
#
_entry.id   AF-A0A7J3X7E6-F1
#
_cell.length_a   1.000
_cell.length_b   1.000
_cell.length_c   1.000
_cell.angle_alpha   90.00
_cell.angle_beta   90.00
_cell.angle_gamma   90.00
#
_symmetry.space_group_name_H-M   'P 1'
#
loop_
_entity.id
_entity.type
_entity.pdbx_description
1 polymer ?
#
loop_
_entity_poly.entity_id
_entity_poly.type
_entity_poly.pdbx_seq_one_letter_code
_entity_poly.pdbx_strand_id
1 'polypeptide(L)'
;MTRYLYCKLKGLLTDRSGLFWGVLFTLFWVLMWIYVFTRIEEPRPPPGILEEVLQVNAALAFAYLGALSMGSVAVGLTISVFASSSAVAFATRFTKLTPARYLLEDFLAGVAAVVAYALVCVAMVVAATY
;
A
#
# COMPACT_ATOMS: atom_id res chain seq x y z
N MET A 1 -5.72 14.14 -19.46
CA MET A 1 -6.11 14.16 -18.04
C MET A 1 -7.55 14.64 -17.94
N THR A 2 -8.50 13.72 -17.85
CA THR A 2 -9.91 14.02 -17.58
C THR A 2 -10.11 14.38 -16.11
N ARG A 3 -11.07 15.25 -15.80
CA ARG A 3 -11.40 15.63 -14.41
C ARG A 3 -11.77 14.44 -13.53
N TYR A 4 -12.29 13.36 -14.13
CA TYR A 4 -12.63 12.11 -13.44
C TYR A 4 -11.41 11.45 -12.81
N LEU A 5 -10.33 11.26 -13.59
CA LEU A 5 -9.07 10.68 -13.11
C LEU A 5 -8.52 11.45 -11.90
N TYR A 6 -8.49 12.79 -11.98
CA TYR A 6 -7.98 13.63 -10.90
C TYR A 6 -8.82 13.50 -9.62
N CYS A 7 -10.15 13.57 -9.73
CA CYS A 7 -11.03 13.45 -8.58
C CYS A 7 -10.95 12.07 -7.93
N LYS A 8 -10.86 10.99 -8.73
CA LYS A 8 -10.78 9.63 -8.21
C LYS A 8 -9.43 9.36 -7.54
N LEU A 9 -8.33 9.80 -8.16
CA LEU A 9 -7.00 9.70 -7.56
C LEU A 9 -6.90 10.47 -6.24
N LYS A 10 -7.42 11.71 -6.21
CA LYS A 10 -7.48 12.51 -4.97
C LYS A 10 -8.33 11.81 -3.90
N GLY A 11 -9.46 11.24 -4.30
CA GLY A 11 -10.33 10.46 -3.41
C GLY A 11 -9.60 9.26 -2.80
N LEU A 12 -8.90 8.48 -3.61
CA LEU A 12 -8.14 7.30 -3.18
C LEU A 12 -6.95 7.63 -2.26
N LEU A 13 -6.27 8.76 -2.51
CA LEU A 13 -5.12 9.20 -1.71
C LEU A 13 -5.54 9.91 -0.40
N THR A 14 -6.75 10.47 -0.34
CA THR A 14 -7.26 11.15 0.85
C THR A 14 -8.26 10.28 1.62
N ASP A 15 -8.52 9.05 1.16
CA ASP A 15 -9.45 8.17 1.84
C ASP A 15 -8.88 7.76 3.20
N ARG A 16 -9.65 8.06 4.25
CA ARG A 16 -9.21 7.84 5.63
C ARG A 16 -8.99 6.36 5.92
N SER A 17 -9.79 5.49 5.30
CA SER A 17 -9.64 4.04 5.40
C SER A 17 -8.34 3.58 4.72
N GLY A 18 -8.08 4.02 3.48
CA GLY A 18 -6.86 3.72 2.75
C GLY A 18 -5.59 4.20 3.46
N LEU A 19 -5.61 5.40 4.04
CA LEU A 19 -4.49 5.91 4.84
C LEU A 19 -4.29 5.13 6.13
N PHE A 20 -5.36 4.78 6.84
CA PHE A 20 -5.25 4.02 8.08
C PHE A 20 -4.71 2.60 7.82
N TRP A 21 -5.32 1.87 6.88
CA TRP A 21 -4.97 0.48 6.60
C TRP A 21 -3.71 0.31 5.74
N GLY A 22 -3.39 1.29 4.90
CA GLY A 22 -2.22 1.24 4.02
C GLY A 22 -0.97 1.85 4.63
N VAL A 23 -1.09 2.94 5.40
CA VAL A 23 0.06 3.68 5.94
C VAL A 23 0.25 3.40 7.43
N LEU A 24 -0.77 3.67 8.25
CA LEU A 24 -0.64 3.56 9.71
C LEU A 24 -0.47 2.10 10.16
N PHE A 25 -1.22 1.18 9.57
CA PHE A 25 -1.11 -0.25 9.86
C PHE A 25 0.27 -0.80 9.47
N THR A 26 0.80 -0.40 8.32
CA THR A 26 2.14 -0.77 7.88
C THR A 26 3.22 -0.19 8.81
N LEU A 27 3.07 1.08 9.23
CA LEU A 27 3.98 1.70 10.19
C LEU A 27 4.00 0.93 11.54
N PHE A 28 2.83 0.55 12.06
CA PHE A 28 2.74 -0.25 13.28
C PHE A 28 3.52 -1.56 13.16
N TRP A 29 3.39 -2.26 12.04
CA TRP A 29 4.11 -3.51 11.80
C TRP A 29 5.61 -3.33 11.64
N VAL A 30 6.05 -2.25 10.98
CA VAL A 30 7.49 -1.90 10.89
C VAL A 30 8.06 -1.66 12.29
N LEU A 31 7.36 -0.90 13.15
CA LEU A 31 7.79 -0.66 14.52
C LEU A 31 7.82 -1.93 15.37
N MET A 32 6.82 -2.80 15.22
CA MET A 32 6.80 -4.10 15.88
C MET A 32 7.95 -5.01 15.43
N TRP A 33 8.26 -5.01 14.13
CA TRP A 33 9.42 -5.73 13.61
C TRP A 33 10.71 -5.23 14.28
N ILE A 34 10.96 -3.92 14.28
CA ILE A 34 12.15 -3.34 14.94
C ILE A 34 12.17 -3.71 16.43
N TYR A 35 11.05 -3.59 17.14
CA TYR A 35 10.98 -3.87 18.57
C TYR A 35 11.24 -5.35 18.92
N VAL A 36 10.68 -6.28 18.14
CA VAL A 36 10.84 -7.72 18.39
C VAL A 36 12.27 -8.17 18.07
N PHE A 37 12.86 -7.65 16.99
CA PHE A 37 14.14 -8.15 16.48
C PHE A 37 15.37 -7.35 16.94
N THR A 38 15.20 -6.20 17.60
CA THR A 38 16.30 -5.50 18.29
C THR A 38 16.64 -6.11 19.65
N ARG A 39 15.79 -7.01 20.18
CA ARG A 39 16.08 -7.74 21.41
C ARG A 39 17.01 -8.92 21.11
N ILE A 40 18.31 -8.68 21.26
CA ILE A 40 19.32 -9.75 21.24
C ILE A 40 19.41 -10.32 22.65
N GLU A 41 18.87 -11.52 22.87
CA GLU A 41 19.09 -12.30 24.09
C GLU A 41 20.52 -12.84 24.11
N GLU A 42 21.21 -12.69 25.24
CA GLU A 42 22.54 -13.25 25.45
C GLU A 42 22.44 -14.77 25.65
N PRO A 43 23.36 -15.59 25.09
CA PRO A 43 24.66 -15.21 24.52
C PRO A 43 24.59 -14.91 23.02
N ARG A 44 25.37 -13.90 22.58
CA ARG A 44 25.43 -13.52 21.16
C ARG A 44 25.97 -14.68 20.32
N PRO A 45 25.28 -15.07 19.24
CA PRO A 45 25.82 -16.03 18.30
C PRO A 45 27.10 -15.47 17.62
N PRO A 46 27.95 -16.34 17.07
CA PRO A 46 29.16 -15.95 16.33
C PRO A 46 28.85 -14.86 15.27
N PRO A 47 29.73 -13.88 15.07
CA PRO A 47 29.45 -12.69 14.26
C PRO A 47 29.03 -13.01 12.81
N GLY A 48 29.59 -14.07 12.20
CA GLY A 48 29.20 -14.49 10.85
C GLY A 48 27.78 -15.06 10.76
N ILE A 49 27.32 -15.74 11.82
CA ILE A 49 25.94 -16.26 11.89
C ILE A 49 24.97 -15.11 12.19
N LEU A 50 25.40 -14.14 13.01
CA LEU A 50 24.60 -12.97 13.36
C LEU A 50 24.29 -12.10 12.12
N GLU A 51 25.26 -11.91 11.22
CA GLU A 51 25.04 -11.15 9.98
C GLU A 51 24.08 -11.88 9.02
N GLU A 52 24.22 -13.20 8.84
CA GLU A 52 23.31 -13.98 8.01
C GLU A 52 21.87 -13.97 8.55
N VAL A 53 21.68 -14.18 9.86
CA VAL A 53 20.33 -14.14 10.45
C VAL A 53 19.71 -12.75 10.35
N LEU A 54 20.50 -11.68 10.46
CA LEU A 54 20.00 -10.32 10.28
C LEU A 54 19.55 -10.07 8.84
N GLN A 55 20.34 -10.51 7.86
CA GLN A 55 20.03 -10.36 6.43
C GLN A 55 18.78 -11.17 6.04
N VAL A 56 18.68 -12.43 6.46
CA VAL A 56 17.53 -13.29 6.17
C VAL A 56 16.28 -12.73 6.83
N ASN A 57 16.38 -12.27 8.08
CA ASN A 57 15.24 -11.70 8.78
C ASN A 57 14.78 -10.36 8.16
N ALA A 58 15.71 -9.50 7.76
CA ALA A 58 15.39 -8.28 7.02
C ALA A 58 14.71 -8.59 5.69
N ALA A 59 15.20 -9.58 4.93
CA ALA A 59 14.59 -10.00 3.67
C ALA A 59 13.16 -10.55 3.88
N LEU A 60 12.95 -11.38 4.90
CA LEU A 60 11.63 -11.91 5.26
C LEU A 60 10.67 -10.80 5.68
N ALA A 61 11.13 -9.87 6.51
CA ALA A 61 10.32 -8.74 6.95
C ALA A 61 9.89 -7.85 5.80
N PHE A 62 10.81 -7.52 4.88
CA PHE A 62 10.47 -6.79 3.65
C PHE A 62 9.44 -7.52 2.80
N ALA A 63 9.59 -8.85 2.64
CA ALA A 63 8.64 -9.65 1.87
C ALA A 63 7.24 -9.67 2.50
N TYR A 64 7.14 -9.92 3.81
CA TYR A 64 5.84 -9.99 4.50
C TYR A 64 5.18 -8.62 4.67
N LEU A 65 5.94 -7.58 5.02
CA LEU A 65 5.43 -6.21 5.14
C LEU A 65 4.96 -5.67 3.79
N GLY A 66 5.72 -5.93 2.73
CA GLY A 66 5.34 -5.58 1.36
C GLY A 66 4.08 -6.31 0.89
N ALA A 67 3.95 -7.60 1.20
CA ALA A 67 2.76 -8.38 0.89
C ALA A 67 1.52 -7.88 1.65
N LEU A 68 1.66 -7.57 2.95
CA LEU A 68 0.60 -7.02 3.78
C LEU A 68 0.15 -5.64 3.29
N SER A 69 1.08 -4.74 2.96
CA SER A 69 0.74 -3.42 2.44
C SER A 69 0.05 -3.50 1.08
N MET A 70 0.56 -4.33 0.15
CA MET A 70 -0.06 -4.52 -1.17
C MET A 70 -1.43 -5.18 -1.06
N GLY A 71 -1.61 -6.18 -0.20
CA GLY A 71 -2.90 -6.82 0.05
C GLY A 71 -3.94 -5.86 0.63
N SER A 72 -3.55 -5.03 1.61
CA SER A 72 -4.40 -4.00 2.20
C SER A 72 -4.90 -2.99 1.17
N VAL A 73 -3.99 -2.48 0.32
CA VAL A 73 -4.34 -1.54 -0.75
C VAL A 73 -5.23 -2.20 -1.81
N ALA A 74 -4.96 -3.46 -2.18
CA ALA A 74 -5.76 -4.21 -3.15
C ALA A 74 -7.20 -4.43 -2.65
N VAL A 75 -7.39 -4.73 -1.37
CA VAL A 75 -8.73 -4.85 -0.76
C VAL A 75 -9.44 -3.51 -0.76
N GLY A 76 -8.77 -2.42 -0.37
CA GLY A 76 -9.33 -1.07 -0.41
C GLY A 76 -9.79 -0.65 -1.81
N LEU A 77 -8.96 -0.94 -2.83
CA LEU A 77 -9.33 -0.71 -4.22
C LEU A 77 -10.53 -1.55 -4.65
N THR A 78 -10.56 -2.84 -4.31
CA THR A 78 -11.66 -3.74 -4.67
C THR A 78 -12.99 -3.26 -4.07
N ILE A 79 -12.97 -2.81 -2.81
CA ILE A 79 -14.15 -2.22 -2.15
C ILE A 79 -14.57 -0.93 -2.86
N SER A 80 -13.61 -0.09 -3.26
CA SER A 80 -13.90 1.16 -3.98
C SER A 80 -14.53 0.92 -5.36
N VAL A 81 -14.06 -0.10 -6.09
CA VAL A 81 -14.62 -0.52 -7.37
C VAL A 81 -16.04 -1.03 -7.15
N PHE A 82 -16.24 -1.94 -6.20
CA PHE A 82 -17.55 -2.50 -5.88
C PHE A 82 -18.57 -1.43 -5.49
N ALA A 83 -18.18 -0.49 -4.61
CA ALA A 83 -19.02 0.64 -4.22
C ALA A 83 -19.34 1.59 -5.40
N SER A 84 -18.41 1.75 -6.34
CA SER A 84 -18.61 2.60 -7.53
C SER A 84 -19.41 1.94 -8.67
N SER A 85 -19.65 0.62 -8.60
CA SER A 85 -20.32 -0.16 -9.66
C SER A 85 -21.71 0.38 -10.03
N SER A 86 -22.50 0.82 -9.04
CA SER A 86 -23.83 1.39 -9.26
C SER A 86 -23.77 2.80 -9.86
N ALA A 87 -22.71 3.56 -9.57
CA ALA A 87 -22.50 4.90 -10.09
C ALA A 87 -22.08 4.91 -11.57
N VAL A 88 -21.53 3.80 -12.11
CA VAL A 88 -21.12 3.69 -13.52
C VAL A 88 -22.29 3.87 -14.48
N ALA A 89 -23.45 3.31 -14.15
CA ALA A 89 -24.66 3.41 -14.97
C ALA A 89 -25.17 4.87 -15.05
N PHE A 90 -25.03 5.63 -13.98
CA PHE A 90 -25.39 7.05 -13.96
C PHE A 90 -24.31 7.93 -14.62
N ALA A 91 -23.03 7.63 -14.40
CA ALA A 91 -21.92 8.37 -14.99
C ALA A 91 -21.92 8.26 -16.52
N THR A 92 -22.12 7.07 -17.08
CA THR A 92 -22.15 6.85 -18.53
C THR A 92 -23.43 7.37 -19.19
N ARG A 93 -24.54 7.45 -18.45
CA ARG A 93 -25.82 7.98 -18.96
C ARG A 93 -25.88 9.51 -19.00
N PHE A 94 -25.25 10.18 -18.03
CA PHE A 94 -25.32 11.65 -17.91
C PHE A 94 -24.06 12.38 -18.37
N THR A 95 -23.00 11.67 -18.78
CA THR A 95 -21.77 12.28 -19.30
C THR A 95 -21.33 11.68 -20.63
N LYS A 96 -20.48 12.40 -21.37
CA LYS A 96 -19.88 11.94 -22.64
C LYS A 96 -18.79 10.86 -22.46
N LEU A 97 -18.66 10.27 -21.27
CA LEU A 97 -17.70 9.20 -21.00
C LEU A 97 -18.24 7.87 -21.52
N THR A 98 -17.56 7.30 -22.49
CA THR A 98 -17.78 5.91 -22.90
C THR A 98 -17.37 4.95 -21.79
N PRO A 99 -18.09 3.82 -21.60
CA PRO A 99 -17.82 2.86 -20.53
C PRO A 99 -16.39 2.30 -20.56
N ALA A 100 -15.82 2.09 -21.76
CA ALA A 100 -14.43 1.67 -21.93
C ALA A 100 -13.43 2.71 -21.39
N ARG A 101 -13.69 4.01 -21.62
CA ARG A 101 -12.81 5.09 -21.16
C ARG A 101 -12.90 5.28 -19.65
N TYR A 102 -14.09 5.11 -19.08
CA TYR A 102 -14.30 5.10 -17.63
C TYR A 102 -13.50 3.99 -16.94
N LEU A 103 -13.58 2.75 -17.45
CA LEU A 103 -12.83 1.59 -16.92
C LEU A 103 -11.32 1.80 -16.99
N LEU A 104 -10.83 2.33 -18.10
CA LEU A 104 -9.40 2.55 -18.32
C LEU A 104 -8.85 3.64 -17.38
N GLU A 105 -9.59 4.74 -17.21
CA GLU A 105 -9.25 5.79 -16.26
C GLU A 105 -9.33 5.31 -14.80
N ASP A 106 -10.30 4.45 -14.47
CA ASP A 106 -10.41 3.86 -13.14
C ASP A 106 -9.24 2.93 -12.81
N PHE A 107 -8.88 2.06 -13.75
CA PHE A 107 -7.72 1.20 -13.63
C PHE A 107 -6.42 2.00 -13.46
N LEU A 108 -6.22 3.03 -14.28
CA LEU A 108 -5.04 3.91 -14.17
C LEU A 108 -4.99 4.65 -12.83
N ALA A 109 -6.12 5.13 -12.32
CA ALA A 109 -6.20 5.77 -11.01
C ALA A 109 -5.86 4.79 -9.88
N GLY A 110 -6.34 3.55 -9.96
CA GLY A 110 -6.01 2.48 -9.00
C GLY A 110 -4.52 2.12 -9.02
N VAL A 111 -3.93 1.92 -10.20
CA VAL A 111 -2.49 1.63 -10.35
C VAL A 111 -1.65 2.79 -9.79
N ALA A 112 -1.99 4.04 -10.13
CA ALA A 112 -1.28 5.21 -9.62
C ALA A 112 -1.36 5.32 -8.09
N ALA A 113 -2.52 5.03 -7.50
CA ALA A 113 -2.68 4.99 -6.05
C ALA A 113 -1.81 3.90 -5.41
N VAL A 114 -1.77 2.68 -5.97
CA VAL A 114 -0.93 1.58 -5.48
C VAL A 114 0.54 1.97 -5.49
N VAL A 115 1.02 2.55 -6.59
CA VAL A 115 2.41 3.00 -6.70
C VAL A 115 2.73 4.07 -5.64
N ALA A 116 1.83 5.02 -5.41
CA ALA A 116 2.01 6.04 -4.37
C ALA A 116 2.07 5.42 -2.96
N TYR A 117 1.16 4.51 -2.61
CA TYR A 117 1.18 3.80 -1.33
C TYR A 117 2.45 2.97 -1.16
N ALA A 118 2.90 2.27 -2.21
CA ALA A 118 4.13 1.49 -2.18
C ALA A 118 5.38 2.37 -1.95
N LEU A 119 5.49 3.49 -2.65
CA LEU A 119 6.60 4.44 -2.45
C LEU A 119 6.63 5.00 -1.02
N VAL A 120 5.47 5.32 -0.46
CA VAL A 120 5.32 5.78 0.92
C VAL A 120 5.75 4.71 1.92
N CYS A 121 5.38 3.44 1.70
CA CYS A 121 5.84 2.32 2.52
C CYS A 121 7.35 2.14 2.46
N VAL A 122 7.95 2.17 1.26
CA VAL A 122 9.41 2.07 1.10
C VAL A 122 10.12 3.22 1.80
N ALA A 123 9.65 4.45 1.63
CA ALA A 123 10.22 5.62 2.29
C ALA A 123 10.14 5.52 3.82
N MET A 124 9.03 5.01 4.36
CA MET A 124 8.89 4.76 5.80
C MET A 124 9.89 3.73 6.32
N VAL A 125 10.08 2.61 5.61
CA VAL A 125 11.04 1.58 6.02
C VAL A 125 12.47 2.13 5.99
N VAL A 126 12.84 2.84 4.91
CA VAL A 126 14.15 3.48 4.81
C VAL A 126 14.37 4.46 5.95
N ALA A 127 13.40 5.33 6.25
CA ALA A 127 13.47 6.29 7.34
C ALA A 127 13.49 5.66 8.74
N ALA A 128 13.01 4.42 8.90
CA ALA A 128 13.07 3.70 10.17
C ALA A 128 14.39 2.94 10.37
N THR A 129 15.11 2.65 9.27
CA THR A 129 16.40 1.92 9.29
C THR A 129 17.64 2.81 9.35
N TYR A 130 17.54 4.08 8.93
CA TYR A 130 18.61 5.09 8.98
C TYR A 130 18.34 6.11 10.09
#